data_AF-A0AAU7PZ64-F1
#
_entry.id   AF-A0AAU7PZ64-F1
#
_cell.length_a   1.000
_cell.length_b   1.000
_cell.length_c   1.000
_cell.angle_alpha   90.00
_cell.angle_beta   90.00
_cell.angle_gamma   90.00
#
_symmetry.space_group_name_H-M   'P 1'
#
loop_
_entity.id
_entity.type
_entity.pdbx_description
1 polymer ?
#
loop_
_entity_poly.entity_id
_entity_poly.type
_entity_poly.pdbx_seq_one_letter_code
_entity_poly.pdbx_strand_id
1 'polypeptide(L)'
;MNWINIAKVVLIGIASAAYVNIHYDDRKYKPFGFRYWLSLFSLIVVGIAHLFLAAITLGVIWLMITKFSILLLGIWLLLVFLVIGNTILLVGFMKVLIARTKHYKKLNEDIF
;
A
#
# COMPACT_ATOMS: atom_id res chain seq x y z
N MET A 1 19.99 -17.89 -1.06
CA MET A 1 18.68 -17.37 -0.62
C MET A 1 17.93 -16.89 -1.85
N ASN A 2 16.78 -17.48 -2.20
CA ASN A 2 16.14 -17.25 -3.50
C ASN A 2 15.24 -16.01 -3.44
N TRP A 3 15.76 -14.87 -3.90
CA TRP A 3 15.11 -13.55 -3.83
C TRP A 3 13.71 -13.52 -4.45
N ILE A 4 13.46 -14.35 -5.46
CA ILE A 4 12.14 -14.51 -6.10
C ILE A 4 11.10 -15.09 -5.14
N ASN A 5 11.50 -16.05 -4.29
CA ASN A 5 10.60 -16.66 -3.32
C ASN A 5 10.28 -15.69 -2.18
N ILE A 6 11.25 -14.87 -1.77
CA ILE A 6 11.04 -13.80 -0.79
C ILE A 6 10.05 -12.76 -1.33
N ALA A 7 10.25 -12.30 -2.57
CA ALA A 7 9.35 -11.33 -3.21
C ALA A 7 7.91 -11.86 -3.33
N LYS A 8 7.74 -13.14 -3.68
CA LYS A 8 6.41 -13.79 -3.72
C LYS A 8 5.74 -13.82 -2.36
N VAL A 9 6.47 -14.20 -1.31
CA VAL A 9 5.94 -14.23 0.06
C VAL A 9 5.54 -12.82 0.54
N VAL A 10 6.34 -11.81 0.22
CA VAL A 10 6.02 -10.40 0.52
C VAL A 10 4.77 -9.95 -0.23
N LEU A 11 4.65 -10.24 -1.53
CA LEU A 11 3.47 -9.89 -2.34
C LEU A 11 2.20 -10.59 -1.85
N ILE A 12 2.28 -11.87 -1.48
CA ILE A 12 1.16 -12.61 -0.88
C ILE A 12 0.80 -12.04 0.49
N GLY A 13 1.79 -11.64 1.29
CA GLY A 13 1.59 -10.96 2.56
C GLY A 13 0.88 -9.62 2.40
N ILE A 14 1.31 -8.80 1.42
CA ILE A 14 0.66 -7.53 1.09
C ILE A 14 -0.76 -7.74 0.59
N ALA A 15 -0.98 -8.70 -0.31
CA ALA A 15 -2.31 -9.00 -0.85
C ALA A 15 -3.26 -9.51 0.24
N SER A 16 -2.78 -10.39 1.13
CA SER A 16 -3.56 -10.92 2.26
C SER A 16 -3.85 -9.83 3.29
N ALA A 17 -2.88 -8.97 3.59
CA ALA A 17 -3.07 -7.85 4.49
C ALA A 17 -4.05 -6.82 3.91
N ALA A 18 -3.94 -6.51 2.62
CA ALA A 18 -4.89 -5.65 1.90
C ALA A 18 -6.30 -6.23 1.92
N TYR A 19 -6.45 -7.53 1.63
CA TYR A 19 -7.73 -8.23 1.68
C TYR A 19 -8.37 -8.18 3.06
N VAL A 20 -7.61 -8.51 4.12
CA VAL A 20 -8.10 -8.46 5.51
C VAL A 20 -8.45 -7.04 5.95
N ASN A 21 -7.75 -6.02 5.45
CA ASN A 21 -8.05 -4.64 5.82
C ASN A 21 -9.25 -4.05 5.06
N ILE A 22 -9.48 -4.47 3.81
CA ILE A 22 -10.55 -3.94 2.94
C ILE A 22 -11.87 -4.72 3.14
N HIS A 23 -11.84 -6.05 3.27
CA HIS A 23 -13.06 -6.88 3.32
C HIS A 23 -13.57 -7.17 4.73
N TYR A 24 -12.79 -6.87 5.78
CA TYR A 24 -13.18 -7.13 7.16
C TYR A 24 -13.63 -5.84 7.87
N ASP A 25 -14.47 -5.06 7.17
CA ASP A 25 -15.07 -3.81 7.68
C ASP A 25 -16.55 -3.95 8.04
N ASP A 26 -16.99 -5.13 8.48
CA ASP A 26 -18.35 -5.28 8.97
C ASP A 26 -18.40 -5.91 10.36
N ARG A 27 -18.65 -4.99 11.31
CA ARG A 27 -19.24 -5.20 12.63
C ARG A 27 -18.27 -5.66 13.73
N LYS A 28 -18.32 -4.93 14.84
CA LYS A 28 -17.65 -5.17 16.13
C LYS A 28 -16.18 -4.74 16.19
N TYR A 29 -16.02 -3.42 16.21
CA TYR A 29 -15.22 -2.70 17.20
C TYR A 29 -14.62 -3.59 18.30
N LYS A 30 -13.29 -3.76 18.28
CA LYS A 30 -12.50 -4.13 19.46
C LYS A 30 -11.32 -3.17 19.57
N PRO A 31 -10.92 -2.79 20.81
CA PRO A 31 -10.00 -1.70 21.06
C PRO A 31 -8.55 -2.07 20.63
N PHE A 32 -7.63 -1.09 20.70
CA PHE A 32 -6.23 -1.13 20.25
C PHE A 32 -5.61 -2.55 20.28
N GLY A 33 -5.24 -3.07 19.11
CA GLY A 33 -4.74 -4.44 18.99
C GLY A 33 -4.10 -4.71 17.64
N PHE A 34 -3.84 -6.00 17.35
CA PHE A 34 -3.14 -6.47 16.16
C PHE A 34 -3.62 -5.82 14.85
N ARG A 35 -4.93 -5.52 14.73
CA ARG A 35 -5.53 -4.92 13.53
C ARG A 35 -5.06 -3.50 13.25
N TYR A 36 -4.88 -2.66 14.28
CA TYR A 36 -4.35 -1.30 14.09
C TYR A 36 -2.91 -1.35 13.59
N TRP A 37 -2.09 -2.17 14.25
CA TRP A 37 -0.70 -2.42 13.86
C TRP A 37 -0.60 -3.04 12.46
N LEU A 38 -1.51 -3.93 12.10
CA LEU A 38 -1.58 -4.51 10.75
C LEU A 38 -1.92 -3.45 9.69
N SER A 39 -2.85 -2.54 9.97
CA SER A 39 -3.15 -1.43 9.05
C SER A 39 -1.98 -0.47 8.90
N LEU A 40 -1.31 -0.13 10.00
CA LEU A 40 -0.12 0.71 9.99
C LEU A 40 1.01 0.04 9.21
N PHE A 41 1.27 -1.25 9.47
CA PHE A 41 2.24 -2.04 8.75
C PHE A 41 1.91 -2.11 7.25
N SER A 42 0.66 -2.37 6.89
CA SER A 42 0.21 -2.38 5.50
C SER A 42 0.44 -1.04 4.82
N LEU A 43 0.11 0.06 5.50
CA LEU A 43 0.35 1.41 4.99
C LEU A 43 1.84 1.68 4.76
N ILE A 44 2.70 1.30 5.70
CA ILE A 44 4.16 1.45 5.55
C ILE A 44 4.68 0.64 4.37
N VAL A 45 4.30 -0.64 4.29
CA VAL A 45 4.78 -1.54 3.22
C VAL A 45 4.31 -1.05 1.85
N VAL A 46 3.04 -0.69 1.70
CA VAL A 46 2.49 -0.17 0.45
C VAL A 46 3.07 1.20 0.13
N GLY A 47 3.33 2.05 1.13
CA GLY A 47 4.02 3.32 0.95
C GLY A 47 5.45 3.16 0.44
N ILE A 48 6.23 2.24 1.00
CA ILE A 48 7.57 1.91 0.53
C ILE A 48 7.50 1.37 -0.91
N ALA A 49 6.60 0.42 -1.19
CA ALA A 49 6.42 -0.11 -2.54
C ALA A 49 6.04 0.99 -3.55
N HIS A 50 5.19 1.94 -3.14
CA HIS A 50 4.81 3.09 -3.95
C HIS A 50 6.01 3.99 -4.27
N LEU A 51 6.85 4.30 -3.28
CA LEU A 51 8.07 5.10 -3.48
C LEU A 51 9.05 4.42 -4.45
N PHE A 52 9.29 3.12 -4.28
CA PHE A 52 10.14 2.36 -5.21
C PHE A 52 9.58 2.36 -6.62
N LEU A 53 8.28 2.13 -6.78
CA LEU A 53 7.63 2.11 -8.07
C LEU A 53 7.67 3.49 -8.74
N ALA A 54 7.47 4.57 -7.99
CA ALA A 54 7.62 5.94 -8.49
C ALA A 54 9.06 6.23 -8.96
N ALA A 55 10.06 5.82 -8.18
CA ALA A 55 11.47 5.98 -8.55
C ALA A 55 11.84 5.22 -9.83
N ILE A 56 11.36 3.98 -9.97
CA ILE A 56 11.55 3.18 -11.20
C ILE A 56 10.87 3.87 -12.38
N THR A 57 9.64 4.36 -12.20
CA THR A 57 8.88 5.06 -13.24
C THR A 57 9.63 6.30 -13.74
N LEU A 58 10.19 7.10 -12.82
CA LEU A 58 11.03 8.26 -13.16
C LEU A 58 12.32 7.85 -13.87
N GLY A 59 12.97 6.76 -13.44
CA GLY A 59 14.15 6.22 -14.11
C GLY A 59 13.87 5.77 -15.55
N VAL A 60 12.70 5.17 -15.79
CA VAL A 60 12.24 4.80 -17.13
C VAL A 60 11.97 6.03 -17.99
N ILE A 61 11.39 7.10 -17.44
CA ILE A 61 11.24 8.39 -18.16
C ILE A 61 12.61 8.91 -18.60
N TRP A 62 13.59 8.94 -17.69
CA TRP A 62 14.94 9.37 -18.02
C TRP A 62 15.55 8.54 -19.16
N LEU A 63 15.35 7.22 -19.12
CA LEU A 63 15.83 6.33 -20.17
C LEU A 63 15.11 6.57 -21.51
N MET A 64 13.82 6.92 -21.49
CA MET A 64 13.07 7.29 -22.70
C MET A 64 13.54 8.60 -23.33
N ILE A 65 13.98 9.58 -22.51
CA ILE A 65 14.55 10.83 -23.02
C ILE A 65 15.85 10.56 -23.80
N THR A 66 16.67 9.62 -23.31
CA THR A 66 17.98 9.32 -23.91
C THR A 66 17.91 8.28 -25.03
N LYS A 67 17.01 7.29 -24.93
CA LYS A 67 16.86 6.17 -25.86
C LYS A 67 15.40 5.75 -25.99
N PHE A 68 14.61 6.58 -26.66
CA PHE A 68 13.19 6.30 -26.86
C PHE A 68 12.97 4.99 -27.65
N SER A 69 12.02 4.18 -27.19
CA SER A 69 11.45 3.06 -27.97
C SER A 69 9.99 2.82 -27.60
N ILE A 70 9.23 2.27 -28.53
CA ILE A 70 7.81 1.93 -28.33
C ILE A 70 7.65 0.92 -27.18
N LEU A 71 8.58 -0.03 -27.05
CA LEU A 71 8.60 -0.98 -25.95
C LEU A 71 8.77 -0.29 -24.59
N LEU A 72 9.68 0.69 -24.51
CA LEU A 72 9.89 1.52 -23.32
C LEU A 72 8.67 2.35 -22.96
N LEU A 73 7.99 2.92 -23.96
CA LEU A 73 6.71 3.62 -23.76
C LEU A 73 5.65 2.69 -23.17
N GLY A 74 5.55 1.45 -23.67
CA GLY A 74 4.63 0.44 -23.14
C GLY A 74 4.93 0.09 -21.68
N ILE A 75 6.20 -0.12 -21.33
CA ILE A 75 6.64 -0.36 -19.95
C ILE A 75 6.29 0.84 -19.06
N TRP A 76 6.54 2.05 -19.54
CA TRP A 76 6.24 3.26 -18.78
C TRP A 76 4.75 3.41 -18.49
N LEU A 77 3.87 3.20 -19.49
CA LEU A 77 2.42 3.26 -19.30
C LEU A 77 1.93 2.23 -18.27
N LEU A 78 2.47 1.01 -18.31
CA LEU A 78 2.17 -0.02 -17.32
C LEU A 78 2.59 0.42 -15.91
N LEU A 79 3.80 0.98 -15.76
CA LEU A 79 4.30 1.47 -14.48
C LEU A 79 3.42 2.60 -13.93
N VAL A 80 3.02 3.56 -14.77
CA VAL A 80 2.10 4.64 -14.37
C VAL A 80 0.77 4.08 -13.87
N PHE A 81 0.19 3.11 -14.56
CA PHE A 81 -1.04 2.45 -14.10
C PHE A 81 -0.87 1.80 -12.72
N LEU A 82 0.25 1.10 -12.50
CA LEU A 82 0.56 0.50 -11.20
C LEU A 82 0.77 1.55 -10.10
N VAL A 83 1.39 2.70 -10.42
CA VAL A 83 1.56 3.83 -9.47
C VAL A 83 0.18 4.34 -9.04
N ILE A 84 -0.73 4.58 -9.99
CA ILE A 84 -2.09 5.03 -9.71
C ILE A 84 -2.84 4.03 -8.82
N GLY A 85 -2.78 2.73 -9.15
CA GLY A 85 -3.38 1.67 -8.33
C GLY A 85 -2.87 1.66 -6.90
N ASN A 86 -1.54 1.79 -6.71
CA ASN A 86 -0.94 1.90 -5.38
C ASN A 86 -1.37 3.17 -4.64
N THR A 87 -1.53 4.31 -5.32
CA THR A 87 -2.06 5.54 -4.69
C THR A 87 -3.46 5.31 -4.12
N ILE A 88 -4.34 4.67 -4.89
CA ILE A 88 -5.71 4.37 -4.45
C ILE A 88 -5.68 3.47 -3.20
N LEU A 89 -4.84 2.44 -3.20
CA LEU A 89 -4.64 1.56 -2.04
C LEU A 89 -4.12 2.34 -0.82
N LEU A 90 -3.11 3.20 -1.01
CA LEU A 90 -2.54 4.02 0.05
C LEU A 90 -3.59 4.91 0.71
N VAL A 91 -4.41 5.58 -0.10
CA VAL A 91 -5.53 6.42 0.38
C VAL A 91 -6.55 5.58 1.14
N GLY A 92 -6.89 4.39 0.64
CA GLY A 92 -7.76 3.44 1.34
C GLY A 92 -7.23 3.09 2.73
N PHE A 93 -5.95 2.71 2.84
CA PHE A 93 -5.33 2.39 4.12
C PHE A 93 -5.27 3.59 5.07
N MET A 94 -4.97 4.79 4.58
CA MET A 94 -4.99 6.00 5.40
C MET A 94 -6.38 6.26 5.98
N LYS A 95 -7.45 6.15 5.17
CA LYS A 95 -8.83 6.34 5.64
C LYS A 95 -9.17 5.35 6.76
N VAL A 96 -8.83 4.07 6.59
CA VAL A 96 -9.05 3.04 7.61
C VAL A 96 -8.27 3.36 8.89
N LEU A 97 -7.00 3.76 8.78
CA LEU A 97 -6.17 4.10 9.95
C LEU A 97 -6.73 5.33 10.69
N ILE A 98 -7.16 6.36 9.97
CA ILE A 98 -7.77 7.57 10.54
C ILE A 98 -9.07 7.23 11.25
N ALA A 99 -9.96 6.45 10.63
CA ALA A 99 -11.22 6.03 11.22
C ALA A 99 -11.00 5.26 12.54
N ARG A 100 -10.05 4.33 12.55
CA ARG A 100 -9.66 3.58 13.76
C ARG A 100 -9.09 4.51 14.83
N THR A 101 -8.16 5.41 14.46
CA THR A 101 -7.56 6.39 15.38
C THR A 101 -8.61 7.29 16.02
N LYS A 102 -9.57 7.78 15.23
CA LYS A 102 -10.67 8.63 15.73
C LYS A 102 -11.58 7.86 16.70
N HIS A 103 -11.90 6.60 16.38
CA HIS A 103 -12.68 5.75 17.28
C HIS A 103 -11.97 5.54 18.62
N TYR A 104 -10.64 5.35 18.60
CA TYR A 104 -9.85 5.22 19.84
C TYR A 104 -9.81 6.50 20.66
N LYS A 105 -9.61 7.65 20.02
CA LYS A 105 -9.61 8.92 20.73
C LYS A 105 -10.92 9.13 21.48
N LYS A 106 -12.05 8.84 20.81
CA LYS A 106 -13.37 8.90 21.44
C LYS A 106 -13.52 7.91 22.59
N LEU A 107 -13.11 6.64 22.41
CA LEU A 107 -13.16 5.65 23.49
C LEU A 107 -12.34 6.09 24.72
N ASN A 108 -11.20 6.73 24.52
CA ASN A 108 -10.37 7.24 25.61
C ASN A 108 -11.01 8.43 26.33
N GLU A 109 -11.67 9.33 25.59
CA GLU A 109 -12.46 10.43 26.14
C GLU A 109 -13.74 9.96 26.87
N ASP A 110 -14.31 8.82 26.48
CA ASP A 110 -15.49 8.24 27.15
C ASP A 110 -15.12 7.48 28.45
N ILE A 111 -13.86 7.09 28.63
CA ILE A 111 -13.37 6.29 29.78
C ILE A 111 -12.75 7.17 30.89
N PHE A 112 -12.19 8.33 30.54
CA PHE A 112 -11.51 9.26 31.45
C PHE A 112 -12.25 10.60 31.54
#